data_AF-A0A518REV0-F1
#
_entry.id   AF-A0A518REV0-F1
#
_cell.length_a   1.000
_cell.length_b   1.000
_cell.length_c   1.000
_cell.angle_alpha   90.00
_cell.angle_beta   90.00
_cell.angle_gamma   90.00
#
_symmetry.space_group_name_H-M   'P 1'
#
loop_
_entity.id
_entity.type
_entity.pdbx_description
1 polymer ?
#
loop_
_entity_poly.entity_id
_entity_poly.type
_entity_poly.pdbx_seq_one_letter_code
_entity_poly.pdbx_strand_id
1 'polypeptide(L)'
;MSTAVTRILDDLKTYGGLQGKDIANIVDVSTATVSRWLRGNAMPGLHTQTVIADLRYVVDRLSDFYTADETRLWLHSRHALLGNERAIDLINADRTEEVLAVIERLEAGAFL
;
A
#
# COMPACT_ATOMS: atom_id res chain seq x y z
N MET A 1 11.16 -20.93 4.73
CA MET A 1 11.69 -19.64 5.24
C MET A 1 10.81 -18.54 4.66
N SER A 2 10.30 -17.63 5.50
CA SER A 2 9.52 -16.47 5.00
C SER A 2 10.48 -15.45 4.38
N THR A 3 10.18 -15.01 3.16
CA THR A 3 10.96 -13.96 2.49
C THR A 3 10.56 -12.58 3.00
N ALA A 4 11.40 -11.56 2.82
CA ALA A 4 11.05 -10.18 3.17
C ALA A 4 9.76 -9.74 2.47
N VAL A 5 9.60 -10.06 1.19
CA VAL A 5 8.39 -9.76 0.41
C VAL A 5 7.16 -10.46 0.99
N THR A 6 7.27 -11.73 1.38
CA THR A 6 6.14 -12.46 1.99
C THR A 6 5.66 -11.76 3.26
N ARG A 7 6.58 -11.35 4.13
CA ARG A 7 6.23 -10.61 5.36
C ARG A 7 5.55 -9.28 5.06
N ILE A 8 6.10 -8.51 4.11
CA ILE A 8 5.49 -7.23 3.72
C ILE A 8 4.06 -7.44 3.19
N LEU A 9 3.84 -8.46 2.36
CA LEU A 9 2.50 -8.78 1.85
C LEU A 9 1.52 -9.21 2.95
N ASP A 10 1.99 -9.96 3.95
CA ASP A 10 1.18 -10.33 5.13
C ASP A 10 0.83 -9.11 5.99
N ASP A 11 1.78 -8.19 6.15
CA ASP A 11 1.55 -6.96 6.88
C ASP A 11 0.54 -6.05 6.17
N LEU A 12 0.66 -5.90 4.83
CA LEU A 12 -0.30 -5.15 4.01
C LEU A 12 -1.74 -5.68 4.15
N LYS A 13 -1.88 -6.99 4.28
CA LYS A 13 -3.17 -7.62 4.55
C LYS A 13 -3.67 -7.35 5.97
N THR A 14 -2.78 -7.39 6.95
CA THR A 14 -3.12 -7.30 8.37
C THR A 14 -3.45 -5.86 8.78
N TYR A 15 -2.60 -4.91 8.40
CA TYR A 15 -2.71 -3.51 8.81
C TYR A 15 -3.42 -2.64 7.77
N GLY A 16 -3.35 -3.01 6.49
CA GLY A 16 -3.97 -2.26 5.39
C GLY A 16 -5.26 -2.88 4.85
N GLY A 17 -5.67 -4.04 5.35
CA GLY A 17 -6.85 -4.77 4.86
C GLY A 17 -6.72 -5.27 3.42
N LEU A 18 -5.55 -5.11 2.79
CA LEU A 18 -5.38 -5.32 1.35
C LEU A 18 -5.44 -6.81 1.02
N GLN A 19 -6.38 -7.18 0.16
CA GLN A 19 -6.51 -8.55 -0.32
C GLN A 19 -5.56 -8.79 -1.50
N GLY A 20 -5.28 -10.06 -1.81
CA GLY A 20 -4.40 -10.40 -2.94
C GLY A 20 -4.86 -9.83 -4.29
N LYS A 21 -6.16 -9.56 -4.46
CA LYS A 21 -6.71 -8.85 -5.62
C LYS A 21 -6.37 -7.36 -5.63
N ASP A 22 -6.33 -6.73 -4.46
CA ASP A 22 -6.00 -5.30 -4.35
C ASP A 22 -4.52 -5.13 -4.66
N ILE A 23 -3.64 -5.95 -4.06
CA ILE A 23 -2.20 -5.96 -4.36
C ILE A 23 -1.93 -6.19 -5.84
N ALA A 24 -2.61 -7.18 -6.44
CA ALA A 24 -2.48 -7.50 -7.86
C ALA A 24 -2.82 -6.30 -8.75
N ASN A 25 -3.91 -5.59 -8.44
CA ASN A 25 -4.33 -4.40 -9.18
C ASN A 25 -3.37 -3.22 -8.98
N ILE A 26 -2.84 -3.02 -7.77
CA ILE A 26 -1.93 -1.90 -7.47
C ILE A 26 -0.62 -2.03 -8.25
N VAL A 27 -0.06 -3.24 -8.33
CA VAL A 27 1.24 -3.47 -8.99
C VAL A 27 1.13 -4.01 -10.41
N ASP A 28 -0.07 -3.95 -10.99
CA ASP A 28 -0.41 -4.39 -12.35
C ASP A 28 0.06 -5.82 -12.71
N VAL A 29 -0.31 -6.79 -11.87
CA VAL A 29 -0.04 -8.22 -12.11
C VAL A 29 -1.27 -9.08 -11.87
N SER A 30 -1.20 -10.35 -12.26
CA SER A 30 -2.27 -11.30 -11.92
C SER A 30 -2.28 -11.68 -10.43
N THR A 31 -3.46 -12.00 -9.90
CA THR A 31 -3.60 -12.57 -8.54
C THR A 31 -2.83 -13.87 -8.37
N ALA A 32 -2.67 -14.66 -9.44
CA ALA A 32 -1.84 -15.87 -9.45
C ALA A 32 -0.35 -15.55 -9.21
N THR A 33 0.14 -14.45 -9.78
CA THR A 33 1.51 -13.95 -9.55
C THR A 33 1.71 -13.58 -8.08
N VAL A 34 0.80 -12.79 -7.49
CA VAL A 34 0.85 -12.43 -6.05
C VAL A 34 0.80 -13.69 -5.18
N SER A 35 -0.04 -14.66 -5.53
CA SER A 35 -0.15 -15.93 -4.82
C SER A 35 1.17 -16.73 -4.83
N ARG A 36 1.94 -16.66 -5.93
CA ARG A 36 3.29 -17.27 -5.98
C ARG A 36 4.29 -16.56 -5.08
N TRP A 37 4.22 -15.23 -4.97
CA TRP A 37 5.07 -14.45 -4.04
C TRP A 37 4.77 -14.77 -2.58
N LEU A 38 3.49 -14.85 -2.21
CA LEU A 38 3.06 -15.26 -0.86
C LEU A 38 3.56 -16.66 -0.48
N ARG A 39 3.63 -17.58 -1.45
CA ARG A 39 4.21 -18.92 -1.23
C ARG A 39 5.74 -18.97 -1.26
N GLY A 40 6.41 -17.87 -1.60
CA GLY A 40 7.87 -17.85 -1.80
C GLY A 40 8.35 -18.57 -3.06
N ASN A 41 7.44 -18.88 -4.00
CA ASN A 41 7.73 -19.61 -5.24
C ASN A 41 8.16 -18.70 -6.41
N ALA A 42 8.19 -17.40 -6.18
CA ALA A 42 8.66 -16.37 -7.09
C ALA A 42 8.98 -15.10 -6.29
N MET A 43 9.79 -14.21 -6.88
CA MET A 43 10.01 -12.86 -6.35
C MET A 43 9.51 -11.81 -7.36
N PRO A 44 8.96 -10.68 -6.90
CA PRO A 44 8.67 -9.54 -7.76
C PRO A 44 9.96 -8.96 -8.35
N GLY A 45 9.85 -8.25 -9.49
CA GLY A 45 10.95 -7.44 -10.01
C GLY A 45 11.26 -6.26 -9.09
N LEU A 46 12.41 -5.61 -9.28
CA LEU A 46 12.87 -4.51 -8.41
C LEU A 46 11.86 -3.37 -8.31
N HIS A 47 11.30 -2.92 -9.43
CA HIS A 47 10.29 -1.86 -9.44
C HIS A 47 9.05 -2.25 -8.61
N THR A 48 8.52 -3.45 -8.81
CA THR A 48 7.40 -3.96 -8.01
C THR A 48 7.74 -4.09 -6.53
N GLN A 49 8.97 -4.46 -6.19
CA GLN A 49 9.43 -4.49 -4.80
C GLN A 49 9.41 -3.09 -4.17
N THR A 50 9.83 -2.05 -4.91
CA THR A 50 9.73 -0.65 -4.48
C THR A 50 8.28 -0.26 -4.23
N VAL A 51 7.38 -0.50 -5.19
CA VAL A 51 5.94 -0.17 -5.03
C VAL A 51 5.33 -0.88 -3.81
N ILE A 52 5.67 -2.15 -3.57
CA ILE A 52 5.19 -2.91 -2.40
C ILE A 52 5.76 -2.33 -1.09
N ALA A 53 7.03 -1.91 -1.08
CA ALA A 53 7.66 -1.31 0.08
C ALA A 53 7.06 0.08 0.41
N ASP A 54 6.83 0.91 -0.61
CA ASP A 54 6.19 2.21 -0.47
C ASP A 54 4.76 2.07 0.06
N LEU A 55 4.00 1.14 -0.52
CA LEU A 55 2.65 0.83 -0.05
C LEU A 55 2.66 0.37 1.40
N ARG A 56 3.65 -0.44 1.80
CA ARG A 56 3.79 -0.89 3.20
C ARG A 56 4.04 0.28 4.14
N TYR A 57 4.91 1.20 3.75
CA TYR A 57 5.20 2.38 4.54
C TYR A 57 3.96 3.26 4.69
N VAL A 58 3.24 3.53 3.59
CA VAL A 58 1.98 4.30 3.64
C VAL A 58 0.94 3.63 4.55
N VAL A 59 0.78 2.30 4.45
CA VAL A 59 -0.14 1.54 5.31
C VAL A 59 0.25 1.65 6.78
N ASP A 60 1.54 1.54 7.13
CA ASP A 60 1.98 1.70 8.52
C ASP A 60 1.60 3.08 9.06
N ARG A 61 1.85 4.15 8.29
CA ARG A 61 1.54 5.52 8.70
C ARG A 61 0.04 5.75 8.86
N LEU A 62 -0.79 5.18 7.98
CA LEU A 62 -2.25 5.26 8.10
C LEU A 62 -2.79 4.45 9.28
N SER A 63 -2.14 3.34 9.63
CA SER A 63 -2.60 2.44 10.71
C SER A 63 -2.55 3.07 12.10
N ASP A 64 -1.80 4.17 12.27
CA ASP A 64 -1.81 4.99 13.48
C ASP A 64 -3.15 5.73 13.70
N PHE A 65 -3.94 5.94 12.63
CA PHE A 65 -5.19 6.72 12.65
C PHE A 65 -6.42 5.90 12.26
N TYR A 66 -6.23 4.89 11.42
CA TYR A 66 -7.30 4.18 10.75
C TYR A 66 -7.21 2.68 10.99
N THR A 67 -8.37 2.04 11.12
CA THR A 67 -8.46 0.58 11.07
C THR A 67 -8.02 0.05 9.70
N ALA A 68 -7.80 -1.27 9.59
CA ALA A 68 -7.43 -1.90 8.33
C ALA A 68 -8.47 -1.66 7.21
N ASP A 69 -9.76 -1.69 7.53
CA ASP A 69 -10.83 -1.45 6.57
C ASP A 69 -10.90 0.02 6.14
N GLU A 70 -10.67 0.96 7.06
CA GLU A 70 -10.60 2.40 6.76
C GLU A 70 -9.35 2.75 5.95
N THR A 71 -8.20 2.14 6.26
CA THR A 71 -6.96 2.28 5.48
C THR A 71 -7.18 1.83 4.04
N ARG A 72 -7.80 0.64 3.86
CA ARG A 72 -8.17 0.14 2.53
C ARG A 72 -9.09 1.12 1.80
N LEU A 73 -10.12 1.63 2.47
CA LEU A 73 -11.03 2.60 1.87
C LEU A 73 -10.30 3.87 1.46
N TRP A 74 -9.43 4.41 2.32
CA TRP A 74 -8.66 5.63 2.06
C TRP A 74 -7.77 5.46 0.84
N LEU A 75 -7.04 4.35 0.75
CA LEU A 75 -6.14 4.02 -0.36
C LEU A 75 -6.87 3.95 -1.72
N HIS A 76 -8.09 3.40 -1.73
CA HIS A 76 -8.91 3.27 -2.93
C HIS A 76 -9.79 4.48 -3.24
N SER A 77 -9.93 5.43 -2.32
CA SER A 77 -10.76 6.61 -2.49
C SER A 77 -10.02 7.71 -3.24
N ARG A 78 -10.77 8.48 -4.03
CA ARG A 78 -10.24 9.73 -4.57
C ARG A 78 -10.15 10.74 -3.44
N HIS A 79 -9.03 11.46 -3.36
CA HIS A 79 -8.78 12.39 -2.27
C HIS A 79 -8.58 13.80 -2.78
N ALA A 80 -9.31 14.78 -2.22
CA ALA A 80 -9.25 16.17 -2.67
C ALA A 80 -7.82 16.76 -2.54
N LEU A 81 -7.11 16.42 -1.45
CA LEU A 81 -5.73 16.84 -1.24
C LEU A 81 -4.71 16.13 -2.14
N LEU A 82 -5.12 15.08 -2.85
CA LEU A 82 -4.32 14.35 -3.85
C LEU A 82 -4.77 14.71 -5.27
N GLY A 83 -5.28 15.93 -5.50
CA GLY A 83 -5.74 16.34 -6.83
C GLY A 83 -6.92 15.52 -7.37
N ASN A 84 -7.72 14.90 -6.49
CA ASN A 84 -8.79 13.97 -6.84
C ASN A 84 -8.31 12.64 -7.45
N GLU A 85 -7.02 12.31 -7.29
CA GLU A 85 -6.44 11.00 -7.60
C GLU A 85 -6.60 10.04 -6.39
N ARG A 86 -6.42 8.74 -6.64
CA ARG A 86 -6.38 7.72 -5.57
C ARG A 86 -4.93 7.53 -5.12
N ALA A 87 -4.71 7.32 -3.83
CA ALA A 87 -3.36 7.12 -3.29
C ALA A 87 -2.62 5.95 -3.95
N ILE A 88 -3.33 4.84 -4.22
CA ILE A 88 -2.73 3.69 -4.89
C ILE A 88 -2.23 3.97 -6.31
N ASP A 89 -2.89 4.87 -7.04
CA ASP A 89 -2.49 5.22 -8.40
C ASP A 89 -1.20 6.05 -8.36
N LEU A 90 -1.09 6.95 -7.38
CA LEU A 90 0.11 7.76 -7.14
C LEU A 90 1.30 6.90 -6.72
N ILE A 91 1.10 5.95 -5.80
CA ILE A 91 2.17 5.03 -5.35
C ILE A 91 2.69 4.19 -6.53
N ASN A 92 1.79 3.66 -7.37
CA ASN A 92 2.21 2.90 -8.55
C ASN A 92 2.92 3.78 -9.60
N ALA A 93 2.65 5.08 -9.62
CA ALA A 93 3.27 6.05 -10.52
C ALA A 93 4.58 6.66 -9.98
N ASP A 94 5.19 6.09 -8.93
CA ASP A 94 6.40 6.61 -8.26
C ASP A 94 6.20 8.02 -7.66
N ARG A 95 4.96 8.35 -7.28
CA ARG A 95 4.54 9.62 -6.68
C ARG A 95 4.15 9.45 -5.20
N THR A 96 4.79 8.52 -4.50
CA THR A 96 4.51 8.19 -3.09
C THR A 96 4.68 9.41 -2.17
N GLU A 97 5.63 10.31 -2.46
CA GLU A 97 5.88 11.52 -1.66
C GLU A 97 4.64 12.42 -1.54
N GLU A 98 3.81 12.52 -2.59
CA GLU A 98 2.58 13.30 -2.57
C GLU A 98 1.56 12.73 -1.58
N VAL A 99 1.49 11.39 -1.48
CA VAL A 99 0.64 10.69 -0.54
C VAL A 99 1.10 10.93 0.89
N LEU A 100 2.42 10.82 1.13
CA LEU A 100 3.01 11.03 2.45
C LEU A 100 2.83 12.46 2.95
N ALA A 101 2.98 13.46 2.07
CA ALA A 101 2.76 14.86 2.42
C ALA A 101 1.31 15.14 2.89
N VAL A 102 0.33 14.39 2.39
CA VAL A 102 -1.06 14.48 2.88
C VAL A 102 -1.18 13.82 4.26
N ILE A 103 -0.56 12.66 4.48
CA ILE A 103 -0.59 11.97 5.76
C ILE A 103 0.07 12.80 6.87
N GLU A 104 1.22 13.41 6.59
CA GLU A 104 1.91 14.32 7.53
C GLU A 104 1.03 15.52 7.94
N ARG A 105 0.19 16.03 7.04
CA ARG A 105 -0.76 17.10 7.36
C ARG A 105 -1.90 16.61 8.25
N LEU A 106 -2.38 15.38 8.05
CA LEU A 106 -3.38 14.77 8.92
C LEU A 106 -2.82 14.59 10.34
N GLU A 107 -1.56 14.17 10.45
CA GLU A 107 -0.84 14.06 11.73
C GLU A 107 -0.72 15.39 12.44
N ALA A 108 -0.22 16.41 11.74
CA ALA A 108 -0.08 17.75 12.32
C ALA A 108 -1.41 18.32 12.82
N GLY A 109 -2.53 17.99 12.16
CA GLY A 109 -3.88 18.38 12.60
C GLY A 109 -4.42 17.57 13.77
N ALA A 110 -3.94 16.34 13.99
CA ALA A 110 -4.36 15.47 15.07
C ALA A 110 -3.66 15.77 16.42
N PHE A 111 -2.46 16.38 16.37
CA PHE A 111 -1.66 16.73 17.56
C PHE A 111 -1.83 18.19 18.04
N LEU A 112 -2.79 18.94 17.49
CA LEU A 112 -3.16 20.30 17.93
C LEU A 112 -4.41 20.28 18.83
#